data_AF-A0A7V9N930-F1
#
_entry.id   AF-A0A7V9N930-F1
#
_cell.length_a   1.000
_cell.length_b   1.000
_cell.length_c   1.000
_cell.angle_alpha   90.00
_cell.angle_beta   90.00
_cell.angle_gamma   90.00
#
_symmetry.space_group_name_H-M   'P 1'
#
loop_
_entity.id
_entity.type
_entity.pdbx_description
1 polymer ?
#
loop_
_entity_poly.entity_id
_entity_poly.type
_entity_poly.pdbx_seq_one_letter_code
_entity_poly.pdbx_strand_id
1 'polypeptide(L)'
;MLGVDVVDIERLRRKLESVPRLEARLFTKEERIYCRSAFDPAESFAGTLAAKEAVIKALRLGPLVAWSSRIEIVRMPQGVPHASVRGGHGPSTEVPISISHDGGVAVAVALATA
;
A
#
# COMPACT_ATOMS: atom_id res chain seq x y z
N MET A 1 -0.08 -6.79 -16.70
CA MET A 1 0.26 -5.34 -16.65
C MET A 1 1.16 -5.06 -15.47
N LEU A 2 1.97 -3.99 -15.52
CA LEU A 2 2.80 -3.53 -14.41
C LEU A 2 2.28 -2.21 -13.85
N GLY A 3 2.43 -2.03 -12.54
CA GLY A 3 2.22 -0.76 -11.85
C GLY A 3 3.42 -0.43 -10.98
N VAL A 4 3.78 0.84 -10.91
CA VAL A 4 4.88 1.35 -10.07
C VAL A 4 4.43 2.64 -9.40
N ASP A 5 4.85 2.84 -8.16
CA ASP A 5 4.64 4.09 -7.44
C ASP A 5 5.78 4.42 -6.49
N VAL A 6 5.96 5.73 -6.24
CA VAL A 6 6.98 6.27 -5.34
C VAL A 6 6.33 7.28 -4.40
N VAL A 7 6.58 7.12 -3.11
CA VAL A 7 6.06 7.95 -2.04
C VAL A 7 7.22 8.60 -1.29
N ASP A 8 7.20 9.93 -1.20
CA ASP A 8 8.07 10.69 -0.31
C ASP A 8 7.66 10.45 1.15
N ILE A 9 8.57 9.90 1.95
CA ILE A 9 8.31 9.45 3.33
C ILE A 9 7.98 10.64 4.23
N GLU A 10 8.78 11.70 4.12
CA GLU A 10 8.69 12.87 4.99
C GLU A 10 7.46 13.73 4.67
N ARG A 11 7.08 13.81 3.39
CA ARG A 11 5.81 14.39 2.96
C ARG A 11 4.62 13.59 3.48
N LEU A 12 4.69 12.26 3.47
CA LEU A 12 3.62 11.43 4.02
C LEU A 12 3.53 11.60 5.54
N ARG A 13 4.66 11.60 6.26
CA ARG A 13 4.74 11.84 7.71
C ARG A 13 3.96 13.10 8.11
N ARG A 14 4.31 14.25 7.52
CA ARG A 14 3.61 15.52 7.76
C ARG A 14 2.12 15.47 7.44
N LYS A 15 1.72 14.75 6.39
CA LYS A 15 0.30 14.60 6.02
C LYS A 15 -0.48 13.76 7.02
N LEU A 16 0.11 12.68 7.53
CA LEU A 16 -0.54 11.83 8.53
C LEU A 16 -0.70 12.57 9.87
N GLU A 17 0.27 13.39 10.25
CA GLU A 17 0.21 14.23 11.46
C GLU A 17 -0.83 15.36 11.34
N SER A 18 -0.87 16.03 10.18
CA SER A 18 -1.75 17.19 9.97
C SER A 18 -3.21 16.84 9.65
N VAL A 19 -3.50 15.60 9.23
CA VAL A 19 -4.84 15.18 8.81
C VAL A 19 -5.31 13.96 9.63
N PRO A 20 -6.03 14.17 10.76
CA PRO A 20 -6.35 13.11 11.73
C PRO A 20 -7.08 11.88 11.20
N ARG A 21 -7.82 12.02 10.08
CA ARG A 21 -8.59 10.94 9.46
C ARG A 21 -7.90 10.28 8.27
N LEU A 22 -6.74 10.79 7.84
CA LEU A 22 -6.11 10.32 6.61
C LEU A 22 -5.68 8.86 6.72
N GLU A 23 -5.08 8.48 7.85
CA GLU A 23 -4.62 7.12 8.08
C GLU A 23 -5.76 6.11 7.97
N ALA A 24 -6.87 6.34 8.68
CA ALA A 24 -8.04 5.45 8.63
C ALA A 24 -8.76 5.44 7.27
N ARG A 25 -8.53 6.46 6.42
CA ARG A 25 -9.08 6.50 5.06
C ARG A 25 -8.21 5.74 4.06
N LEU A 26 -6.90 5.67 4.27
CA LEU A 26 -5.95 5.07 3.32
C LEU A 26 -5.56 3.63 3.69
N PHE A 27 -5.61 3.28 4.97
CA PHE A 27 -5.09 2.01 5.47
C PHE A 27 -6.16 1.19 6.20
N THR A 28 -6.11 -0.12 6.04
CA THR A 28 -6.95 -1.06 6.81
C THR A 28 -6.56 -1.04 8.29
N LYS A 29 -7.34 -1.71 9.13
CA LYS A 29 -6.99 -1.85 10.54
C LYS A 29 -5.67 -2.61 10.71
N GLU A 30 -5.50 -3.72 10.00
CA GLU A 30 -4.30 -4.56 10.12
C GLU A 30 -3.05 -3.87 9.55
N GLU A 31 -3.18 -3.14 8.44
CA GLU A 31 -2.09 -2.32 7.91
C GLU A 31 -1.62 -1.26 8.91
N ARG A 32 -2.54 -0.61 9.63
CA ARG A 32 -2.19 0.38 10.65
C ARG A 32 -1.47 -0.25 11.83
N ILE A 33 -1.93 -1.42 12.29
CA ILE A 33 -1.27 -2.17 13.37
C ILE A 33 0.16 -2.53 12.93
N TYR A 34 0.31 -3.10 11.74
CA TYR A 34 1.62 -3.46 11.19
C TYR A 34 2.53 -2.23 11.10
N CYS A 35 2.10 -1.16 10.41
CA CYS A 35 2.95 0.00 10.18
C CYS A 35 3.37 0.69 11.49
N ARG A 36 2.49 0.73 12.49
CA ARG A 36 2.81 1.33 13.80
C ARG A 36 3.78 0.50 14.64
N SER A 37 3.94 -0.79 14.33
CA SER A 37 4.90 -1.66 15.01
C SER A 37 6.32 -1.58 14.44
N ALA A 38 6.49 -0.94 13.27
CA ALA A 38 7.79 -0.76 12.63
C ALA A 38 8.67 0.23 13.42
N PHE A 39 10.00 0.12 13.24
CA PHE A 39 10.97 1.04 13.84
C PHE A 39 10.70 2.50 13.43
N ASP A 40 10.45 2.75 12.13
CA ASP A 40 9.91 4.01 11.63
C ASP A 40 8.54 3.77 10.98
N PRO A 41 7.44 4.15 11.66
CA PRO A 41 6.10 3.98 11.12
C PRO A 41 5.87 4.69 9.79
N ALA A 42 6.51 5.85 9.56
CA ALA A 42 6.29 6.62 8.34
C ALA A 42 6.87 5.90 7.11
N GLU A 43 8.02 5.23 7.24
CA GLU A 43 8.58 4.38 6.17
C GLU A 43 7.64 3.24 5.82
N SER A 44 7.12 2.55 6.84
CA SER A 44 6.19 1.43 6.63
C SER A 44 4.87 1.88 6.01
N PHE A 45 4.33 3.03 6.45
CA PHE A 45 3.14 3.62 5.83
C PHE A 45 3.41 4.06 4.38
N ALA A 46 4.58 4.62 4.09
CA ALA A 46 4.95 5.04 2.74
C ALA A 46 5.07 3.84 1.80
N GLY A 47 5.75 2.77 2.21
CA GLY A 47 5.86 1.53 1.42
C GLY A 47 4.51 0.87 1.18
N THR A 48 3.64 0.87 2.20
CA THR A 48 2.28 0.34 2.08
C THR A 48 1.43 1.19 1.13
N LEU A 49 1.54 2.53 1.20
CA LEU A 49 0.85 3.44 0.30
C LEU A 49 1.30 3.27 -1.15
N ALA A 50 2.62 3.23 -1.39
CA ALA A 50 3.20 2.99 -2.71
C ALA A 50 2.70 1.66 -3.28
N ALA A 51 2.65 0.59 -2.47
CA ALA A 51 2.14 -0.70 -2.91
C ALA A 51 0.66 -0.64 -3.33
N LYS A 52 -0.19 0.05 -2.56
CA LYS A 52 -1.61 0.23 -2.91
C LYS A 52 -1.78 0.99 -4.22
N GLU A 53 -1.00 2.05 -4.44
CA GLU A 53 -1.04 2.82 -5.69
C GLU A 53 -0.49 2.02 -6.88
N ALA A 54 0.59 1.25 -6.69
CA ALA A 54 1.11 0.34 -7.70
C ALA A 54 0.05 -0.71 -8.12
N VAL A 55 -0.67 -1.29 -7.16
CA VAL A 55 -1.77 -2.24 -7.41
C VAL A 55 -2.90 -1.59 -8.21
N ILE A 56 -3.32 -0.37 -7.85
CA ILE A 56 -4.34 0.37 -8.58
C ILE A 56 -3.94 0.57 -10.04
N LYS A 57 -2.69 0.96 -10.29
CA LYS A 57 -2.15 1.16 -11.64
C LYS A 57 -2.08 -0.16 -12.41
N ALA A 58 -1.61 -1.24 -11.78
CA ALA A 58 -1.48 -2.55 -12.41
C ALA A 58 -2.84 -3.14 -12.80
N LEU A 59 -3.86 -2.99 -11.95
CA LEU A 59 -5.22 -3.50 -12.16
C LEU A 59 -6.16 -2.50 -12.86
N ARG A 60 -5.67 -1.30 -13.21
CA ARG A 60 -6.46 -0.19 -13.80
C ARG A 60 -7.73 0.15 -13.00
N LEU A 61 -7.59 0.18 -11.67
CA LEU A 61 -8.69 0.52 -10.77
C LEU A 61 -8.93 2.04 -10.71
N GLY A 62 -9.99 2.41 -10.00
CA GLY A 62 -10.32 3.80 -9.71
C GLY A 62 -9.40 4.46 -8.66
N PRO A 63 -9.74 5.65 -8.18
CA PRO A 63 -8.89 6.42 -7.27
C PRO A 63 -8.64 5.69 -5.95
N LEU A 64 -7.45 5.88 -5.37
CA LEU A 64 -7.01 5.21 -4.13
C LEU A 64 -8.02 5.30 -2.99
N VAL A 65 -8.61 6.46 -2.75
CA VAL A 65 -9.58 6.64 -1.66
C VAL A 65 -10.82 5.76 -1.83
N ALA A 66 -11.22 5.41 -3.05
CA ALA A 66 -12.36 4.53 -3.31
C ALA A 66 -12.02 3.04 -3.14
N TRP A 67 -10.73 2.68 -3.26
CA TRP A 67 -10.25 1.30 -3.25
C TRP A 67 -9.40 0.94 -2.03
N SER A 68 -9.04 1.91 -1.20
CA SER A 68 -8.15 1.73 -0.05
C SER A 68 -8.65 0.71 0.96
N SER A 69 -9.96 0.60 1.17
CA SER A 69 -10.57 -0.41 2.05
C SER A 69 -10.69 -1.79 1.40
N ARG A 70 -10.49 -1.88 0.08
CA ARG A 70 -10.59 -3.10 -0.71
C ARG A 70 -9.24 -3.70 -1.07
N ILE A 71 -8.17 -2.93 -0.97
CA ILE A 71 -6.79 -3.36 -1.18
C ILE A 71 -6.14 -3.47 0.19
N GLU A 72 -5.54 -4.62 0.49
CA GLU A 72 -4.81 -4.86 1.72
C GLU A 72 -3.43 -5.42 1.41
N ILE A 73 -2.38 -4.78 1.94
CA ILE A 73 -0.99 -5.23 1.81
C ILE A 73 -0.67 -6.16 2.98
N VAL A 74 -0.62 -7.45 2.68
CA VAL A 74 -0.38 -8.52 3.65
C VAL A 74 1.08 -8.94 3.55
N ARG A 75 1.73 -9.18 4.69
CA ARG A 75 3.10 -9.67 4.76
C ARG A 75 3.10 -11.02 5.45
N MET A 76 3.58 -12.04 4.74
CA MET A 76 3.67 -13.40 5.29
C MET A 76 4.77 -13.48 6.35
N PRO A 77 4.78 -14.50 7.24
CA PRO A 77 5.85 -14.70 8.22
C PRO A 77 7.26 -14.77 7.60
N GLN A 78 7.33 -15.09 6.32
CA GLN A 78 8.57 -15.19 5.55
C GLN A 78 9.03 -13.83 4.96
N GLY A 79 8.33 -12.74 5.32
CA GLY A 79 8.66 -11.37 4.93
C GLY A 79 8.18 -10.93 3.56
N VAL A 80 7.72 -11.86 2.70
CA VAL A 80 7.28 -11.54 1.33
C VAL A 80 5.91 -10.83 1.36
N PRO A 81 5.81 -9.58 0.86
CA PRO A 81 4.53 -8.87 0.78
C PRO A 81 3.70 -9.35 -0.42
N HIS A 82 2.38 -9.44 -0.25
CA HIS A 82 1.39 -9.62 -1.32
C HIS A 82 0.23 -8.65 -1.12
N ALA A 83 -0.46 -8.27 -2.20
CA ALA A 83 -1.67 -7.48 -2.11
C ALA A 83 -2.91 -8.35 -2.32
N SER A 84 -3.86 -8.28 -1.40
CA SER A 84 -5.19 -8.87 -1.54
C SER A 84 -6.19 -7.80 -1.97
N VAL A 85 -6.88 -8.00 -3.10
CA VAL A 85 -7.83 -7.03 -3.65
C VAL A 85 -9.24 -7.63 -3.69
N ARG A 86 -10.21 -6.92 -3.10
CA ARG A 86 -11.63 -7.34 -3.01
C ARG A 86 -12.54 -6.50 -3.92
N GLY A 87 -13.64 -7.08 -4.41
CA GLY A 87 -14.79 -6.32 -4.93
C GLY A 87 -14.71 -5.85 -6.40
N GLY A 88 -14.11 -6.64 -7.28
CA GLY A 88 -14.27 -6.51 -8.75
C GLY A 88 -15.60 -7.10 -9.20
N HIS A 89 -15.64 -8.42 -9.45
CA HIS A 89 -16.86 -9.23 -9.69
C HIS A 89 -16.53 -10.74 -9.49
N GLY A 90 -15.82 -11.09 -8.42
CA GLY A 90 -15.30 -12.44 -8.22
C GLY A 90 -14.52 -12.62 -6.90
N PRO A 91 -13.84 -13.77 -6.71
CA PRO A 91 -12.98 -14.01 -5.55
C PRO A 91 -11.86 -12.96 -5.46
N SER A 92 -11.29 -12.81 -4.26
CA SER A 92 -10.16 -11.91 -4.03
C SER A 92 -9.02 -12.20 -4.98
N THR A 93 -8.48 -11.17 -5.61
CA THR A 93 -7.32 -11.28 -6.48
C THR A 93 -6.05 -11.02 -5.68
N GLU A 94 -5.12 -11.97 -5.71
CA GLU A 94 -3.77 -11.73 -5.20
C GLU A 94 -2.89 -11.11 -6.28
N VAL A 95 -2.17 -10.07 -5.89
CA VAL A 95 -1.26 -9.34 -6.78
C VAL A 95 0.15 -9.44 -6.20
N PRO A 96 1.10 -10.07 -6.91
CA PRO A 96 2.51 -10.04 -6.55
C PRO A 96 3.01 -8.60 -6.52
N ILE A 97 3.69 -8.25 -5.43
CA ILE A 97 4.27 -6.92 -5.22
C ILE A 97 5.70 -7.03 -4.69
N SER A 98 6.46 -5.95 -4.87
CA SER A 98 7.75 -5.75 -4.20
C SER A 98 7.78 -4.32 -3.67
N ILE A 99 8.34 -4.15 -2.47
CA ILE A 99 8.41 -2.86 -1.76
C ILE A 99 9.86 -2.65 -1.33
N SER A 100 10.37 -1.44 -1.53
CA SER A 100 11.67 -1.00 -1.02
C SER A 100 11.57 0.44 -0.52
N HIS A 101 12.46 0.83 0.38
CA HIS A 101 12.59 2.21 0.83
C HIS A 101 14.07 2.51 1.09
N ASP A 102 14.52 3.67 0.62
CA ASP A 102 15.86 4.21 0.85
C ASP A 102 15.86 5.69 0.43
N GLY A 103 16.81 6.48 0.92
CA GLY A 103 17.02 7.86 0.45
C GLY A 103 15.83 8.81 0.65
N GLY A 104 14.96 8.54 1.64
CA GLY A 104 13.78 9.37 1.94
C GLY A 104 12.56 9.07 1.06
N VAL A 105 12.60 8.03 0.23
CA VAL A 105 11.46 7.57 -0.57
C VAL A 105 11.15 6.10 -0.31
N ALA A 106 9.88 5.73 -0.49
CA ALA A 106 9.43 4.35 -0.59
C ALA A 106 8.93 4.09 -2.02
N VAL A 107 9.27 2.95 -2.58
CA VAL A 107 8.86 2.52 -3.93
C VAL A 107 8.18 1.17 -3.84
N ALA A 108 7.18 0.96 -4.69
CA ALA A 108 6.60 -0.36 -4.88
C ALA A 108 6.30 -0.64 -6.34
N VAL A 109 6.38 -1.92 -6.70
CA VAL A 109 6.00 -2.46 -8.00
C VAL A 109 4.94 -3.54 -7.79
N ALA A 110 3.96 -3.60 -8.69
CA ALA A 110 2.91 -4.60 -8.72
C ALA A 110 2.78 -5.24 -10.11
N LEU A 111 2.52 -6.55 -10.16
CA LEU A 111 2.31 -7.32 -11.37
C LEU A 111 0.87 -7.86 -11.43
N ALA A 112 0.07 -7.38 -12.38
CA ALA A 112 -1.20 -7.99 -12.72
C ALA A 112 -0.97 -9.07 -13.79
N THR A 113 -1.12 -10.34 -13.43
CA THR A 113 -1.14 -11.45 -14.39
C THR A 113 -2.51 -11.54 -15.05
N ALA A 114 -2.53 -11.83 -16.36
CA ALA A 114 -3.77 -12.00 -17.14
C ALA A 114 -4.51 -13.27 -16.74
#